data_AF-A0A376RRT9-F1
#
_entry.id   AF-A0A376RRT9-F1
#
_cell.length_a   1.000
_cell.length_b   1.000
_cell.length_c   1.000
_cell.angle_alpha   90.00
_cell.angle_beta   90.00
_cell.angle_gamma   90.00
#
_symmetry.space_group_name_H-M   'P 1'
#
loop_
_entity.id
_entity.type
_entity.pdbx_description
1 polymer ?
#
loop_
_entity_poly.entity_id
_entity_poly.type
_entity_poly.pdbx_seq_one_letter_code
_entity_poly.pdbx_strand_id
1 'polypeptide(L)' 'MMETSFFMSHESLILGKRPWYLRLRGKLYLLLQRNALRAPDQFEIPPNRVIELGTQVEI' A
#
# COMPACT_ATOMS: atom_id res chain seq x y z
N MET A 1 15.79 -18.31 13.38
CA MET A 1 15.49 -17.43 12.23
C MET A 1 14.71 -18.10 11.09
N MET A 2 14.50 -19.43 11.07
CA MET A 2 13.74 -20.08 9.98
C MET A 2 12.21 -20.12 10.15
N GLU A 3 11.67 -19.70 11.31
CA GLU A 3 10.23 -19.77 11.62
C GLU A 3 9.54 -18.40 11.76
N THR A 4 10.23 -17.30 11.46
CA THR A 4 9.66 -15.96 11.64
C THR A 4 8.82 -15.58 10.43
N SER A 5 7.51 -15.45 10.64
CA SER A 5 6.57 -14.92 9.65
C SER A 5 6.43 -13.41 9.84
N PHE A 6 6.49 -12.66 8.75
CA PHE A 6 6.33 -11.21 8.76
C PHE A 6 4.92 -10.85 8.32
N PHE A 7 4.20 -10.13 9.19
CA PHE A 7 2.89 -9.57 8.87
C PHE A 7 3.08 -8.14 8.39
N MET A 8 2.64 -7.86 7.17
CA MET A 8 2.65 -6.51 6.63
C MET A 8 1.23 -6.10 6.23
N SER A 9 0.80 -4.92 6.68
CA SER A 9 -0.46 -4.33 6.22
C SER A 9 -0.23 -3.69 4.86
N HIS A 10 -1.06 -4.03 3.88
CA HIS A 10 -1.12 -3.34 2.59
C HIS A 10 -2.40 -2.52 2.52
N GLU A 11 -2.26 -1.21 2.52
CA GLU A 11 -3.38 -0.29 2.44
C GLU A 11 -3.66 0.07 0.98
N SER A 12 -4.83 -0.34 0.48
CA SER A 12 -5.33 0.09 -0.83
C SER A 12 -6.19 1.33 -0.64
N LEU A 13 -5.76 2.45 -1.23
CA LEU A 13 -6.48 3.71 -1.09
C LEU A 13 -7.52 3.89 -2.19
N ILE A 14 -8.72 4.29 -1.80
CA ILE A 14 -9.83 4.58 -2.71
C ILE A 14 -10.24 6.03 -2.52
N LEU A 15 -10.47 6.73 -3.63
CA LEU A 15 -10.94 8.10 -3.65
C LEU A 15 -12.42 8.19 -3.32
N GLY A 16 -12.75 8.85 -2.22
CA GLY A 16 -14.13 9.14 -1.82
C GLY A 16 -14.77 10.30 -2.59
N LYS A 17 -16.02 10.62 -2.23
CA LYS A 17 -16.74 11.78 -2.80
C LYS A 17 -16.15 13.09 -2.28
N ARG A 18 -15.25 13.70 -3.06
CA ARG A 18 -14.61 14.98 -2.76
C ARG A 18 -14.84 16.07 -3.82
N PRO A 19 -14.67 17.37 -3.49
CA PRO A 19 -14.62 18.47 -4.46
C PRO A 19 -13.57 18.26 -5.56
N TRP A 20 -13.78 18.86 -6.73
CA TRP A 20 -12.98 18.60 -7.95
C TRP A 20 -11.47 18.84 -7.76
N TYR A 21 -11.08 19.88 -7.01
CA TYR A 21 -9.68 20.24 -6.76
C TYR A 21 -8.96 19.21 -5.86
N LEU A 22 -9.68 18.58 -4.93
CA LEU A 22 -9.13 17.50 -4.09
C LEU A 22 -9.05 16.18 -4.83
N ARG A 23 -9.92 15.93 -5.82
CA ARG A 23 -9.82 14.73 -6.68
C ARG A 23 -8.54 14.73 -7.51
N LEU A 24 -8.11 15.89 -8.02
CA LEU A 24 -6.86 15.99 -8.77
C LEU A 24 -5.66 15.61 -7.89
N ARG A 25 -5.60 16.18 -6.69
CA ARG A 25 -4.56 15.85 -5.69
C ARG A 25 -4.60 14.37 -5.31
N GLY A 26 -5.78 13.83 -5.09
CA GLY A 26 -5.96 12.42 -4.77
C GLY A 26 -5.53 11.48 -5.89
N LYS A 27 -5.85 11.81 -7.15
CA LYS A 27 -5.39 11.04 -8.32
C LYS A 27 -3.87 11.06 -8.45
N LEU A 28 -3.23 12.22 -8.25
CA LEU A 28 -1.78 12.32 -8.24
C LEU A 28 -1.17 11.44 -7.13
N TYR A 29 -1.73 11.50 -5.92
CA TYR A 29 -1.27 10.69 -4.81
C TYR A 29 -1.39 9.18 -5.08
N LEU A 30 -2.52 8.74 -5.63
CA LEU A 30 -2.75 7.35 -6.04
C LEU A 30 -1.75 6.88 -7.10
N LEU A 31 -1.43 7.73 -8.07
CA LEU A 31 -0.42 7.41 -9.08
C LEU A 31 0.97 7.28 -8.45
N LEU A 32 1.35 8.20 -7.55
CA LEU A 32 2.64 8.14 -6.86
C LEU A 32 2.74 6.91 -5.95
N GLN A 33 1.70 6.62 -5.18
CA GLN A 33 1.66 5.47 -4.27
C GLN A 33 1.76 4.15 -5.03
N ARG A 34 1.12 4.02 -6.20
CA ARG A 34 1.26 2.83 -7.06
C ARG A 34 2.66 2.64 -7.64
N ASN A 35 3.42 3.72 -7.81
CA ASN A 35 4.79 3.68 -8.32
C ASN A 35 5.84 3.64 -7.18
N ALA A 36 5.42 3.77 -5.92
CA ALA A 36 6.32 3.74 -4.79
C ALA A 36 6.88 2.32 -4.57
N LEU A 37 8.13 2.24 -4.14
CA LEU A 37 8.76 0.97 -3.77
C LEU A 37 7.96 0.31 -2.63
N ARG A 38 7.68 -0.99 -2.77
CA ARG A 38 6.98 -1.73 -1.72
C ARG A 38 7.94 -2.01 -0.58
N ALA A 39 7.44 -1.96 0.65
CA ALA A 39 8.27 -2.22 1.83
C ALA A 39 8.90 -3.64 1.88
N PRO A 40 8.26 -4.75 1.42
CA PRO A 40 8.89 -6.07 1.46
C PRO A 40 10.11 -6.13 0.53
N ASP A 41 10.05 -5.43 -0.61
CA ASP A 41 11.13 -5.34 -1.58
C ASP A 41 12.31 -4.54 -1.03
N GLN A 42 12.04 -3.48 -0.25
CA GLN A 42 13.10 -2.69 0.41
C GLN A 42 13.85 -3.49 1.49
N PHE A 43 13.16 -4.37 2.21
CA PHE A 43 13.74 -5.16 3.31
C PHE A 43 14.17 -6.57 2.87
N GLU A 44 14.20 -6.84 1.57
CA GLU A 44 14.59 -8.13 0.97
C GLU A 44 13.88 -9.35 1.61
N ILE A 45 12.63 -9.17 2.03
CA ILE A 45 11.91 -10.22 2.76
C ILE A 45 11.49 -11.31 1.77
N PRO A 46 11.85 -12.59 2.00
CA PRO A 46 11.46 -13.68 1.12
C PRO A 46 9.93 -13.76 0.99
N PRO A 47 9.37 -13.82 -0.23
CA PRO A 47 7.92 -13.77 -0.47
C PRO A 47 7.15 -14.94 0.15
N ASN A 48 7.83 -16.07 0.37
CA ASN A 48 7.32 -17.25 1.08
C ASN A 48 7.17 -17.07 2.60
N ARG A 49 7.48 -15.88 3.14
CA ARG A 49 7.37 -15.55 4.57
C ARG A 49 6.62 -14.26 4.86
N VAL A 50 6.04 -13.63 3.82
CA VAL A 50 5.27 -12.40 3.94
C VAL A 50 3.79 -12.74 3.82
N ILE A 51 3.02 -12.41 4.86
CA ILE A 51 1.56 -12.43 4.80
C ILE A 51 1.11 -10.97 4.70
N GLU A 52 0.60 -10.60 3.52
CA GLU A 52 0.05 -9.27 3.26
C GLU A 52 -1.43 -9.22 3.65
N LEU A 53 -1.77 -8.41 4.65
CA LEU A 53 -3.15 -8.15 5.04
C LEU A 53 -3.64 -6.90 4.31
N GLY A 54 -4.46 -7.11 3.29
CA GLY A 54 -5.04 -6.01 2.49
C GLY A 54 -6.18 -5.31 3.24
N THR A 55 -6.05 -4.01 3.50
CA THR A 55 -7.13 -3.17 4.05
C THR A 55 -7.45 -2.07 3.04
N GLN A 56 -8.74 -1.85 2.75
CA GLN A 56 -9.16 -0.71 1.93
C GLN A 56 -9.45 0.49 2.84
N VAL A 57 -8.79 1.62 2.54
CA VAL A 57 -9.00 2.88 3.26
C VAL A 57 -9.51 3.92 2.28
N GLU A 58 -10.65 4.52 2.60
CA GLU A 58 -11.23 5.61 1.82
C GLU A 58 -10.61 6.94 2.26
N ILE A 59 -10.07 7.67 1.28
CA ILE A 59 -9.64 9.07 1.42
C ILE A 59 -10.64 9.97 0.71
#